data_AF-A0A6L8V1W8-F1
#
_entry.id   AF-A0A6L8V1W8-F1
#
_cell.length_a   1.000
_cell.length_b   1.000
_cell.length_c   1.000
_cell.angle_alpha   90.00
_cell.angle_beta   90.00
_cell.angle_gamma   90.00
#
_symmetry.space_group_name_H-M   'P 1'
#
loop_
_entity.id
_entity.type
_entity.pdbx_description
1 polymer ?
#
loop_
_entity_poly.entity_id
_entity_poly.type
_entity_poly.pdbx_seq_one_letter_code
_entity_poly.pdbx_strand_id
1 'polypeptide(L)' 'MPQWLCNQLMRAFQNKNRRQIRLLNDSWYFYRTRRSQEEWPDTQSTDGPGKRKF' A
#
# COMPACT_ATOMS: atom_id res chain seq x y z
N MET A 1 -3.93 6.20 3.55
CA MET A 1 -2.66 5.70 4.14
C MET A 1 -3.00 4.62 5.15
N PRO A 2 -2.25 3.51 5.20
CA PRO A 2 -2.35 2.53 6.27
C PRO A 2 -2.14 3.15 7.64
N GLN A 3 -2.78 2.58 8.66
CA GLN A 3 -2.69 3.09 10.04
C GLN A 3 -1.25 3.19 10.54
N TRP A 4 -0.39 2.22 10.17
CA TRP A 4 1.03 2.23 10.55
C TRP A 4 1.77 3.46 10.01
N LEU A 5 1.40 3.95 8.82
CA LEU A 5 2.04 5.10 8.19
C LEU A 5 1.58 6.41 8.82
N CYS A 6 0.29 6.50 9.18
CA CYS A 6 -0.24 7.62 9.97
C CYS A 6 0.47 7.74 11.33
N ASN A 7 0.67 6.62 12.03
CA ASN A 7 1.38 6.61 13.31
C ASN A 7 2.85 7.06 13.17
N GLN A 8 3.54 6.68 12.08
CA GLN A 8 4.91 7.11 11.80
C GLN A 8 4.99 8.61 11.49
N LEU A 9 4.06 9.14 10.69
CA LEU A 9 3.97 10.58 10.41
C LEU A 9 3.68 11.41 11.65
N MET A 10 2.79 10.93 12.52
CA MET A 10 2.47 11.61 13.78
C MET A 10 3.69 11.73 14.69
N ARG A 11 4.48 10.66 14.82
CA ARG A 11 5.76 10.69 15.58
C ARG A 11 6.79 11.60 14.92
N ALA A 12 6.92 11.56 13.60
CA ALA A 12 7.86 12.43 12.87
C ALA A 12 7.47 13.92 13.01
N PHE A 13 6.17 14.22 13.03
CA PHE A 13 5.62 15.56 13.24
C PHE A 13 5.90 16.08 14.65
N GLN A 14 5.64 15.28 15.68
CA GLN A 14 5.95 15.62 17.07
C GLN A 14 7.45 15.91 17.27
N ASN A 15 8.32 15.13 16.63
CA ASN A 15 9.77 15.33 16.65
C ASN A 15 10.27 16.43 15.69
N LYS A 16 9.37 17.14 14.98
CA LYS A 16 9.67 18.14 13.96
C LYS A 16 10.67 17.67 12.88
N ASN A 17 10.70 16.35 12.61
CA ASN A 17 11.62 15.76 11.65
C ASN A 17 11.08 15.91 10.22
N ARG A 18 11.30 17.08 9.62
CA ARG A 18 10.83 17.42 8.27
C ARG A 18 11.38 16.48 7.19
N ARG A 19 12.58 15.92 7.38
CA ARG A 19 13.18 14.96 6.43
C ARG A 19 12.40 13.64 6.42
N GLN A 20 12.09 13.13 7.61
CA GLN A 20 11.32 11.90 7.76
C GLN A 20 9.89 12.04 7.22
N ILE A 21 9.24 13.19 7.44
CA ILE A 21 7.91 13.46 6.87
C ILE A 21 7.93 13.42 5.33
N ARG A 22 8.92 14.04 4.69
CA ARG A 22 9.08 14.00 3.23
C ARG A 22 9.26 12.57 2.72
N LEU A 23 10.19 11.82 3.31
CA LEU A 23 10.46 10.44 2.92
C LEU A 23 9.23 9.53 3.09
N LEU A 24 8.47 9.69 4.17
CA LEU A 24 7.23 8.92 4.41
C LEU A 24 6.12 9.27 3.40
N ASN A 25 6.01 10.55 3.02
CA ASN A 25 5.08 10.99 1.97
C ASN A 25 5.50 10.45 0.60
N ASP A 26 6.79 10.50 0.27
CA ASP A 26 7.32 9.96 -0.98
C ASP A 26 7.06 8.45 -1.04
N SER A 27 7.33 7.73 0.05
CA SER A 27 7.06 6.29 0.18
C SER A 27 5.58 5.95 -0.05
N TRP A 28 4.66 6.75 0.50
CA TRP A 28 3.23 6.59 0.25
C TRP A 28 2.86 6.84 -1.20
N TYR A 29 3.44 7.88 -1.80
CA TYR A 29 3.20 8.23 -3.19
C TYR A 29 3.60 7.08 -4.11
N PHE A 30 4.79 6.50 -3.92
CA PHE A 30 5.23 5.33 -4.68
C PHE A 30 4.32 4.11 -4.48
N TYR A 31 3.89 3.86 -3.25
CA TYR A 31 2.96 2.77 -2.95
C TYR A 31 1.61 2.95 -3.69
N ARG A 32 1.07 4.16 -3.70
CA ARG A 32 -0.19 4.47 -4.41
C ARG A 32 -0.02 4.34 -5.92
N THR A 33 1.04 4.89 -6.48
CA THR A 33 1.31 4.86 -7.94
C THR A 33 1.48 3.42 -8.44
N ARG A 34 2.11 2.54 -7.65
CA ARG A 34 2.24 1.12 -7.98
C ARG A 34 0.90 0.37 -7.88
N ARG A 35 0.11 0.65 -6.84
CA ARG A 35 -1.24 0.07 -6.67
C ARG A 35 -2.18 0.44 -7.84
N SER A 36 -2.09 1.67 -8.33
CA SER A 36 -2.89 2.12 -9.48
C SER A 36 -2.48 1.47 -10.82
N GLN A 37 -1.29 0.89 -10.93
CA GLN A 37 -0.86 0.13 -12.11
C GLN A 37 -1.12 -1.38 -12.00
N GLU A 38 -1.38 -1.90 -10.80
CA GLU A 38 -1.68 -3.31 -10.53
C GLU A 38 -3.19 -3.64 -10.63
N GLU A 39 -4.06 -2.65 -10.86
CA GLU A 39 -5.50 -2.85 -11.13
C GLU A 39 -5.80 -3.09 -12.63
N TRP A 40 -4.95 -3.88 -13.31
CA TRP A 40 -5.44 -4.67 -14.44
C TRP A 40 -5.81 -6.06 -13.90
N PRO A 41 -7.11 -6.33 -13.63
CA PRO A 41 -7.57 -7.69 -13.53
C PRO A 41 -7.49 -8.26 -14.95
N ASP A 42 -6.38 -8.90 -15.29
CA ASP A 42 -6.44 -9.85 -16.38
C ASP A 42 -7.52 -10.85 -16.01
N THR A 43 -8.55 -10.82 -16.83
CA THR A 43 -9.75 -11.63 -16.74
C THR A 43 -9.32 -13.09 -16.89
N GLN A 44 -8.99 -13.77 -15.79
CA GLN A 44 -9.09 -15.22 -15.77
C GLN A 44 -10.48 -15.61 -15.30
N SER A 45 -11.45 -15.33 -16.17
CA SER A 45 -12.60 -16.20 -16.36
C SER A 45 -12.08 -17.54 -16.89
N THR A 46 -11.87 -18.51 -16.00
CA THR A 46 -12.05 -19.91 -16.34
C THR A 46 -12.85 -20.56 -15.21
N ASP A 47 -14.09 -20.88 -15.53
CA ASP A 47 -15.00 -21.72 -14.74
C ASP A 47 -14.32 -22.99 -14.20
N GLY A 48 -14.73 -23.43 -13.00
CA GLY A 48 -14.49 -24.80 -12.54
C GLY A 48 -14.66 -25.02 -11.04
N PRO A 49 -15.68 -25.78 -10.59
CA PRO A 49 -15.84 -26.14 -9.19
C PRO A 49 -14.98 -27.37 -8.85
N GLY A 50 -14.17 -27.29 -7.79
CA GLY A 50 -13.25 -28.39 -7.49
C GLY A 50 -12.72 -28.41 -6.06
N LYS A 51 -13.61 -28.67 -5.09
CA LYS A 51 -13.19 -29.15 -3.76
C LYS A 51 -12.33 -30.41 -3.92
N ARG A 52 -11.19 -30.47 -3.21
CA ARG A 52 -10.73 -31.56 -2.33
C ARG A 52 -9.21 -31.44 -2.11
N LYS A 53 -8.81 -31.19 -0.86
CA LYS A 53 -7.46 -31.50 -0.37
C LYS A 53 -7.56 -32.91 0.23
N PHE A 54 -6.66 -33.78 -0.21
CA PHE A 54 -6.47 -35.14 0.31
C PHE A 54 -6.02 -35.10 1.77
#